data_AF-A0AAJ1WV94-F1
#
_entry.id   AF-A0AAJ1WV94-F1
#
_cell.length_a   1.000
_cell.length_b   1.000
_cell.length_c   1.000
_cell.angle_alpha   90.00
_cell.angle_beta   90.00
_cell.angle_gamma   90.00
#
_symmetry.space_group_name_H-M   'P 1'
#
loop_
_entity.id
_entity.type
_entity.pdbx_description
1 polymer ?
#
loop_
_entity_poly.entity_id
_entity_poly.type
_entity_poly.pdbx_seq_one_letter_code
_entity_poly.pdbx_strand_id
1 'polypeptide(L)'
;MTQQLTIRDEDFELARDIAGRLGTSLDDAVAKALHDLDRRTGPDRGLDFAQQAELDALRALVAEARPHIVPGAQNDHGWLYDWNGMPA
;
A
#
# COMPACT_ATOMS: atom_id res chain seq x y z
N MET A 1 1.12 -24.20 12.94
CA MET A 1 -0.15 -24.62 13.56
C MET A 1 -1.20 -23.60 13.17
N THR A 2 -2.40 -24.03 12.77
CA THR A 2 -3.52 -23.14 12.44
C THR A 2 -4.38 -22.93 13.69
N GLN A 3 -4.81 -21.69 13.93
CA GLN A 3 -5.73 -21.32 15.00
C GLN A 3 -6.99 -20.72 14.39
N GLN A 4 -8.15 -20.98 15.00
CA GLN A 4 -9.43 -20.46 14.52
C GLN A 4 -9.72 -19.11 15.14
N LEU A 5 -10.06 -18.12 14.32
CA LEU A 5 -10.51 -16.81 14.75
C LEU A 5 -12.04 -16.81 14.89
N THR A 6 -12.55 -16.51 16.08
CA THR A 6 -13.99 -16.35 16.31
C THR A 6 -14.34 -14.87 16.18
N ILE A 7 -15.34 -14.56 15.36
CA ILE A 7 -15.83 -13.19 15.11
C ILE A 7 -17.35 -13.13 15.33
N ARG A 8 -17.90 -11.92 15.47
CA ARG A 8 -19.34 -11.71 15.62
C ARG A 8 -20.03 -11.82 14.26
N ASP A 9 -21.32 -12.15 14.26
CA ASP A 9 -22.10 -12.33 13.02
C ASP A 9 -22.09 -11.08 12.13
N GLU A 10 -22.14 -9.89 12.71
CA GLU A 10 -22.07 -8.61 11.98
C GLU A 10 -20.72 -8.43 11.27
N ASP A 11 -19.63 -8.84 11.91
CA ASP A 11 -18.28 -8.76 11.34
C ASP A 11 -18.09 -9.81 10.23
N PHE A 12 -18.75 -10.96 10.36
CA PHE A 12 -18.77 -12.02 9.34
C PHE A 12 -19.48 -11.56 8.06
N GLU A 13 -20.66 -10.93 8.17
CA GLU A 13 -21.37 -10.42 6.99
C GLU A 13 -20.58 -9.32 6.28
N LEU A 14 -19.90 -8.45 7.04
CA LEU A 14 -18.99 -7.46 6.47
C LEU A 14 -17.84 -8.13 5.70
N ALA A 15 -17.19 -9.13 6.29
CA ALA A 15 -16.10 -9.87 5.63
C ALA A 15 -16.60 -10.58 4.35
N ARG A 16 -17.82 -11.11 4.37
CA ARG A 16 -18.46 -11.75 3.21
C ARG A 16 -18.72 -10.76 2.07
N ASP A 17 -19.24 -9.58 2.38
CA ASP A 17 -19.46 -8.52 1.38
C ASP A 17 -18.13 -8.05 0.78
N ILE A 18 -17.09 -7.87 1.60
CA ILE A 18 -15.73 -7.56 1.13
C ILE A 18 -15.21 -8.65 0.19
N ALA A 19 -15.34 -9.92 0.55
CA ALA A 19 -14.93 -11.04 -0.29
C ALA A 19 -15.68 -11.05 -1.64
N GLY A 20 -16.99 -10.77 -1.61
CA GLY A 20 -17.82 -10.64 -2.81
C GLY A 20 -17.37 -9.51 -3.74
N ARG A 21 -17.07 -8.32 -3.19
CA ARG A 21 -16.54 -7.18 -3.96
C ARG A 21 -15.16 -7.45 -4.56
N LEU A 22 -14.33 -8.22 -3.86
CA LEU A 22 -12.98 -8.57 -4.30
C LEU A 22 -12.93 -9.81 -5.21
N GLY A 23 -14.04 -10.54 -5.36
CA GLY A 23 -14.10 -11.78 -6.14
C GLY A 23 -13.18 -12.88 -5.59
N THR A 24 -13.01 -12.95 -4.27
CA THR A 24 -12.09 -13.87 -3.59
C THR A 24 -12.81 -14.67 -2.49
N SER A 25 -12.10 -15.62 -1.86
CA SER A 25 -12.66 -16.38 -0.74
C SER A 25 -12.77 -15.51 0.51
N LEU A 26 -13.69 -15.87 1.42
CA LEU A 26 -13.84 -15.17 2.70
C LEU A 26 -12.51 -15.18 3.49
N ASP A 27 -11.87 -16.34 3.55
CA ASP A 27 -10.62 -16.52 4.30
C ASP A 27 -9.48 -15.69 3.70
N ASP A 28 -9.36 -15.64 2.37
CA ASP A 28 -8.36 -14.81 1.68
C ASP A 28 -8.61 -13.32 1.89
N ALA A 29 -9.88 -12.90 1.85
CA ALA A 29 -10.26 -11.51 2.09
C ALA A 29 -9.89 -11.07 3.51
N VAL A 30 -10.21 -11.89 4.52
CA VAL A 30 -9.89 -11.62 5.92
C VAL A 30 -8.38 -11.66 6.15
N ALA A 31 -7.67 -12.66 5.64
CA ALA A 31 -6.22 -12.77 5.77
C ALA A 31 -5.52 -11.55 5.16
N LYS A 32 -5.93 -11.14 3.95
CA LYS A 32 -5.39 -9.96 3.28
C LYS A 32 -5.67 -8.68 4.08
N ALA A 33 -6.88 -8.51 4.58
CA ALA A 33 -7.23 -7.35 5.39
C ALA A 33 -6.41 -7.26 6.69
N LEU A 34 -6.18 -8.39 7.37
CA LEU A 34 -5.36 -8.45 8.57
C LEU A 34 -3.89 -8.14 8.27
N HIS A 35 -3.33 -8.66 7.18
CA HIS A 35 -1.97 -8.31 6.75
C HIS A 35 -1.83 -6.85 6.31
N ASP A 36 -2.84 -6.30 5.65
CA ASP A 36 -2.87 -4.87 5.30
C ASP A 36 -2.93 -4.00 6.55
N LEU A 37 -3.73 -4.39 7.54
CA LEU A 37 -3.81 -3.69 8.81
C LEU A 37 -2.48 -3.78 9.56
N ASP A 38 -1.87 -4.97 9.69
CA ASP A 38 -0.56 -5.15 10.30
C ASP A 38 0.53 -4.31 9.64
N ARG A 39 0.51 -4.18 8.30
CA ARG A 39 1.44 -3.28 7.59
C ARG A 39 1.22 -1.81 7.91
N ARG A 40 -0.03 -1.38 8.13
CA ARG A 40 -0.40 0.03 8.39
C ARG A 40 -0.25 0.43 9.86
N THR A 41 -0.53 -0.50 10.77
CA THR A 41 -0.55 -0.27 12.22
C THR A 41 0.62 -0.93 12.94
N GLY A 42 1.41 -1.71 12.21
CA GLY A 42 2.63 -2.32 12.73
C GLY A 42 3.51 -1.25 13.35
N PRO A 43 4.29 -1.59 14.39
CA PRO A 43 5.27 -0.65 14.90
C PRO A 43 6.13 -0.18 13.74
N ASP A 44 6.38 1.11 13.64
CA ASP A 44 7.38 1.64 12.71
C ASP A 44 8.69 0.95 13.09
N ARG A 45 9.06 -0.10 12.36
CA ARG A 45 10.22 -0.93 12.69
C ARG A 45 11.52 -0.19 12.40
N GLY A 46 11.44 1.06 11.94
CA GLY A 46 12.52 1.73 11.26
C GLY A 46 12.87 0.98 9.98
N LEU A 47 13.71 1.59 9.16
CA LEU A 47 14.37 0.86 8.09
C LEU A 47 15.50 0.04 8.71
N ASP A 48 15.63 -1.21 8.29
CA ASP A 48 16.85 -1.94 8.60
C ASP A 48 18.05 -1.30 7.89
N PHE A 49 19.27 -1.72 8.23
CA PHE A 49 20.48 -1.12 7.66
C PHE A 49 20.55 -1.21 6.13
N ALA A 50 20.06 -2.30 5.53
CA ALA A 50 20.08 -2.47 4.08
C ALA A 50 19.04 -1.56 3.41
N GLN A 51 17.83 -1.49 3.98
CA GLN A 51 16.76 -0.62 3.52
C GLN A 51 17.12 0.87 3.67
N GLN A 52 17.79 1.24 4.75
CA GLN A 52 18.28 2.60 4.97
C GLN A 52 19.37 2.96 3.95
N ALA A 53 20.32 2.05 3.70
CA ALA A 53 21.36 2.25 2.68
C ALA A 53 20.76 2.38 1.28
N GLU A 54 19.74 1.59 0.95
CA GLU A 54 19.01 1.68 -0.32
C GLU A 54 18.26 3.02 -0.43
N LEU A 55 17.56 3.45 0.62
CA LEU A 55 16.89 4.75 0.63
C LEU A 55 17.90 5.90 0.44
N ASP A 56 19.06 5.83 1.09
CA ASP A 56 20.10 6.84 0.96
C ASP A 56 20.72 6.84 -0.44
N ALA A 57 20.88 5.68 -1.08
CA ALA A 57 21.30 5.59 -2.47
C ALA A 57 20.27 6.22 -3.43
N LEU A 58 18.98 5.97 -3.22
CA LEU A 58 17.90 6.59 -4.01
C LEU A 58 17.90 8.12 -3.83
N ARG A 59 18.06 8.61 -2.61
CA ARG A 59 18.17 10.05 -2.32
C ARG A 59 19.37 10.69 -3.00
N ALA A 60 20.52 10.02 -3.00
CA ALA A 60 21.71 10.47 -3.71
C ALA A 60 21.46 10.59 -5.22
N LEU A 61 20.82 9.58 -5.82
CA LEU A 61 20.46 9.60 -7.25
C LEU A 61 19.51 10.75 -7.59
N VAL A 62 18.49 10.99 -6.75
CA VAL A 62 17.55 12.12 -6.94
C VAL A 62 18.30 13.46 -6.82
N ALA A 63 19.21 13.59 -5.87
CA ALA A 63 20.02 14.80 -5.69
C ALA A 63 20.94 15.05 -6.90
N GLU A 64 21.52 14.00 -7.47
CA GLU A 64 22.33 14.07 -8.69
C GLU A 64 21.50 14.44 -9.92
N ALA A 65 20.29 13.90 -10.06
CA ALA A 65 19.42 14.18 -11.20
C ALA A 65 18.81 15.60 -11.16
N ARG A 66 18.61 16.16 -9.95
CA ARG A 66 17.89 17.43 -9.74
C ARG A 66 18.44 18.63 -10.53
N PRO A 67 19.76 18.86 -10.64
CA PRO A 67 20.33 19.94 -11.45
C PRO A 67 20.08 19.80 -12.96
N HIS A 68 19.75 18.59 -13.43
CA HIS A 68 19.52 18.29 -14.84
C HIS A 68 18.04 18.43 -15.27
N ILE A 69 17.14 18.75 -14.34
CA ILE A 69 15.73 18.96 -14.63
C ILE A 69 15.58 20.26 -15.40
N VAL A 70 15.20 20.17 -16.68
CA VAL A 70 14.93 21.34 -17.51
C VAL A 70 13.54 21.92 -17.21
N PRO A 71 13.34 23.25 -17.34
CA PRO A 71 12.02 23.86 -17.23
C PRO A 71 11.00 23.17 -18.16
N GLY A 72 9.84 22.78 -17.64
CA GLY A 72 8.80 22.08 -18.39
C GLY A 72 8.96 20.55 -18.47
N ALA A 73 10.02 19.96 -17.89
CA ALA A 73 10.15 18.49 -17.79
C ALA A 73 9.26 17.85 -16.71
N GLN A 74 8.54 18.65 -15.93
CA GLN A 74 7.53 18.15 -15.00
C GLN A 74 6.29 17.76 -15.79
N ASN A 75 6.12 16.45 -15.97
CA ASN A 75 4.94 15.90 -16.61
C ASN A 75 3.83 15.75 -15.58
N ASP A 76 3.24 16.87 -15.17
CA ASP A 76 2.08 16.89 -14.27
C ASP A 76 0.82 16.56 -15.08
N HIS A 77 0.32 15.35 -14.88
CA HIS A 77 -0.92 14.84 -15.47
C HIS A 77 -2.06 14.81 -14.46
N GLY A 78 -2.02 15.64 -13.40
CA GLY A 78 -3.12 15.71 -12.44
C GLY A 78 -4.48 16.06 -13.06
N TRP A 79 -4.50 16.55 -14.30
CA TRP A 79 -5.71 16.76 -15.09
C TRP A 79 -6.22 15.50 -15.81
N LEU A 80 -5.37 14.48 -15.97
CA LEU A 80 -5.68 13.21 -16.64
C LEU A 80 -6.21 12.16 -15.66
N TYR A 81 -5.92 12.32 -14.37
CA TYR A 81 -6.24 11.37 -13.32
C TYR A 81 -7.15 11.98 -12.26
N ASP A 82 -8.14 11.22 -11.79
CA ASP A 82 -8.96 11.57 -10.63
C ASP A 82 -8.13 11.49 -9.32
N TRP A 83 -8.78 11.80 -8.20
CA TRP A 83 -8.14 11.76 -6.88
C TRP A 83 -7.64 10.36 -6.46
N ASN A 84 -8.06 9.29 -7.15
CA ASN A 84 -7.59 7.92 -6.95
C ASN A 84 -6.46 7.53 -7.92
N GLY A 85 -6.04 8.41 -8.81
CA GLY A 85 -5.04 8.10 -9.82
C GLY A 85 -5.58 7.30 -11.01
N MET A 86 -6.91 7.23 -11.19
CA MET A 86 -7.56 6.59 -12.33
C MET A 86 -7.85 7.62 -13.42
N PRO A 87 -7.89 7.25 -14.71
CA PRO A 87 -8.29 8.18 -15.76
C PRO A 87 -9.63 8.83 -15.43
N ALA A 88 -9.68 10.17 -15.44
CA ALA A 88 -10.88 10.95 -15.15
C ALA A 88 -11.94 10.86 -16.27
#